data_AF-A0A3C2DYD4-F1
#
_entry.id   AF-A0A3C2DYD4-F1
#
_cell.length_a   1.000
_cell.length_b   1.000
_cell.length_c   1.000
_cell.angle_alpha   90.00
_cell.angle_beta   90.00
_cell.angle_gamma   90.00
#
_symmetry.space_group_name_H-M   'P 1'
#
loop_
_entity.id
_entity.type
_entity.pdbx_description
1 polymer ?
#
loop_
_entity_poly.entity_id
_entity_poly.type
_entity_poly.pdbx_seq_one_letter_code
_entity_poly.pdbx_strand_id
1 'polypeptide(L)'
;DHPLFLRLALRGGIAKLNHLLCLGPAGDPNRLTTNKVQVMHDTTLALARLLQQNPELPRRYHRAVTRTIADRANKWARRELGRVSPLDPCFLVNAMAKLPGLCLSPEFLGRRCRIFLENAQVRLVQDQSPSPG
;
A
#
# COMPACT_ATOMS: atom_id res chain seq x y z
N ASP A 1 3.24 -4.99 10.75
CA ASP A 1 1.94 -4.61 11.38
C ASP A 1 0.79 -4.37 10.42
N HIS A 2 0.96 -3.63 9.32
CA HIS A 2 -0.10 -3.39 8.32
C HIS A 2 -0.91 -4.61 7.85
N PRO A 3 -0.31 -5.79 7.56
CA PRO A 3 -1.08 -6.97 7.19
C PRO A 3 -1.96 -7.53 8.32
N LEU A 4 -1.64 -7.27 9.60
CA LEU A 4 -2.43 -7.75 10.75
C LEU A 4 -3.78 -7.03 10.85
N PHE A 5 -3.78 -5.69 10.76
CA PHE A 5 -5.02 -4.90 10.83
C PHE A 5 -5.98 -5.23 9.69
N LEU A 6 -5.47 -5.48 8.49
CA LEU A 6 -6.30 -5.87 7.34
C LEU A 6 -6.95 -7.24 7.55
N ARG A 7 -6.20 -8.21 8.09
CA ARG A 7 -6.74 -9.54 8.42
C ARG A 7 -7.77 -9.47 9.55
N LEU A 8 -7.55 -8.61 10.55
CA LEU A 8 -8.52 -8.36 11.61
C LEU A 8 -9.80 -7.69 11.08
N ALA A 9 -9.68 -6.74 10.15
CA ALA A 9 -10.82 -6.08 9.51
C ALA A 9 -11.69 -7.05 8.70
N LEU A 10 -11.10 -8.12 8.15
CA LEU A 10 -11.86 -9.18 7.48
C LEU A 10 -12.66 -10.04 8.47
N ARG A 11 -12.24 -10.11 9.74
CA ARG A 11 -12.90 -10.92 10.78
C ARG A 11 -13.95 -10.16 11.59
N GLY A 12 -13.97 -8.83 11.52
CA GLY A 12 -14.95 -8.03 12.27
C GLY A 12 -14.72 -6.53 12.14
N GLY A 13 -15.61 -5.74 12.76
CA GLY A 13 -15.50 -4.29 12.82
C GLY A 13 -14.33 -3.85 13.69
N ILE A 14 -13.56 -2.86 13.23
CA ILE A 14 -12.51 -2.21 14.02
C ILE A 14 -13.05 -0.88 14.53
N ALA A 15 -13.10 -0.72 15.86
CA ALA A 15 -13.41 0.55 16.49
C ALA A 15 -12.12 1.39 16.65
N LYS A 16 -12.18 2.66 16.27
CA LYS A 16 -11.11 3.62 16.56
C LYS A 16 -11.42 4.34 17.87
N LEU A 17 -10.54 4.21 18.85
CA LEU A 17 -10.65 4.89 20.14
C LEU A 17 -9.62 6.03 20.19
N ASN A 18 -10.01 7.20 20.69
CA ASN A 18 -9.13 8.35 20.87
C ASN A 18 -8.44 8.29 22.25
N HIS A 19 -7.75 7.18 22.54
CA HIS A 19 -6.98 7.03 23.77
C HIS A 19 -5.48 7.11 23.46
N LEU A 20 -4.75 7.82 24.33
CA LEU A 20 -3.29 7.85 24.28
C LEU A 20 -2.78 6.48 24.76
N LEU A 21 -2.27 5.67 23.83
CA LEU A 21 -1.81 4.30 24.13
C LEU A 21 -0.32 4.24 24.48
N CYS A 22 0.50 5.11 23.88
CA CYS A 22 1.93 5.16 24.16
C CYS A 22 2.51 6.57 23.95
N LEU A 23 3.55 6.88 24.72
CA LEU A 23 4.40 8.05 24.53
C LEU A 23 5.78 7.54 24.10
N GLY A 24 6.36 8.18 23.10
CA GLY A 24 7.71 7.88 22.63
C GLY A 24 8.50 9.16 22.41
N PRO A 25 9.84 9.13 22.56
CA PRO A 25 10.70 10.30 22.42
C PRO A 25 10.52 10.95 21.04
N ALA A 26 10.44 12.28 21.01
CA ALA A 26 10.16 13.05 19.78
C ALA A 26 11.30 13.00 18.76
N GLY A 27 12.54 12.82 19.23
CA GLY A 27 13.76 12.84 18.42
C GLY A 27 14.30 11.49 18.00
N ASP A 28 13.55 10.39 18.14
CA ASP A 28 14.05 9.07 17.74
C ASP A 28 14.12 8.96 16.21
N PRO A 29 15.32 8.87 15.60
CA PRO A 29 15.48 8.75 14.16
C PRO A 29 14.92 7.41 13.61
N ASN A 30 14.73 6.41 14.48
CA ASN A 30 14.13 5.12 14.12
C ASN A 30 12.60 5.09 14.29
N ARG A 31 11.97 6.21 14.65
CA ARG A 31 10.52 6.27 14.77
C ARG A 31 9.87 5.94 13.43
N LEU A 32 9.02 4.91 13.42
CA LEU A 32 8.34 4.41 12.22
C LEU A 32 7.57 5.49 11.45
N THR A 33 7.04 6.50 12.14
CA THR A 33 6.33 7.62 11.51
C THR A 33 7.23 8.59 10.76
N THR A 34 8.54 8.56 10.98
CA THR A 34 9.51 9.47 10.36
C THR A 34 9.76 9.10 8.89
N ASN A 35 9.79 7.80 8.55
CA ASN A 35 9.89 7.35 7.17
C ASN A 35 8.52 7.18 6.52
N LYS A 36 7.86 8.32 6.21
CA LYS A 36 6.55 8.35 5.56
C LYS A 36 6.50 7.56 4.25
N VAL A 37 7.61 7.48 3.52
CA VAL A 37 7.68 6.76 2.25
C VAL A 37 7.60 5.26 2.47
N GLN A 38 8.37 4.74 3.42
CA GLN A 38 8.30 3.33 3.80
C GLN A 38 6.89 2.95 4.30
N VAL A 39 6.26 3.79 5.11
CA VAL A 39 4.86 3.56 5.53
C VAL A 39 3.92 3.52 4.32
N MET A 40 4.05 4.46 3.38
CA MET A 40 3.20 4.47 2.17
C MET A 40 3.41 3.23 1.31
N HIS A 41 4.66 2.82 1.10
CA HIS A 41 5.02 1.61 0.37
C HIS A 41 4.42 0.37 1.05
N ASP A 42 4.71 0.16 2.33
CA ASP A 42 4.35 -1.05 3.06
C ASP A 42 2.83 -1.18 3.24
N THR A 43 2.13 -0.07 3.52
CA THR A 43 0.66 -0.06 3.59
C THR A 43 0.03 -0.44 2.25
N THR A 44 0.60 0.04 1.14
CA THR A 44 0.05 -0.15 -0.20
C THR A 44 0.34 -1.57 -0.71
N LEU A 45 1.54 -2.08 -0.43
CA LEU A 45 1.91 -3.47 -0.73
C LEU A 45 1.07 -4.46 0.09
N ALA A 46 0.77 -4.15 1.36
CA ALA A 46 -0.09 -4.99 2.19
C ALA A 46 -1.51 -5.14 1.60
N LEU A 47 -2.06 -4.09 0.98
CA LEU A 47 -3.36 -4.17 0.29
C LEU A 47 -3.30 -5.09 -0.94
N ALA A 48 -2.23 -5.05 -1.73
CA ALA A 48 -2.06 -5.96 -2.87
C ALA A 48 -1.96 -7.42 -2.40
N ARG A 49 -1.16 -7.67 -1.34
CA ARG A 49 -1.01 -9.00 -0.72
C ARG A 49 -2.31 -9.52 -0.12
N LEU A 50 -3.16 -8.65 0.44
CA LEU A 50 -4.48 -9.03 0.95
C LEU A 50 -5.34 -9.68 -0.14
N LEU A 51 -5.38 -9.10 -1.34
CA LEU A 51 -6.13 -9.67 -2.47
C LEU A 51 -5.49 -10.96 -3.01
N GLN A 52 -4.17 -11.08 -2.97
CA GLN A 52 -3.47 -12.32 -3.36
C GLN A 52 -3.81 -13.47 -2.41
N GLN A 53 -3.89 -13.19 -1.12
CA GLN A 53 -4.14 -14.19 -0.08
C GLN A 53 -5.62 -14.56 0.08
N ASN A 54 -6.54 -13.75 -0.44
CA ASN A 54 -7.98 -13.96 -0.30
C ASN A 54 -8.68 -13.70 -1.65
N PRO A 55 -8.42 -14.53 -2.69
CA PRO A 55 -9.01 -14.36 -4.03
C PRO A 55 -10.54 -14.48 -4.05
N GLU A 56 -11.13 -15.11 -3.04
CA GLU A 56 -12.57 -15.28 -2.84
C GLU A 56 -13.28 -14.01 -2.34
N LEU A 57 -12.53 -12.93 -2.04
CA LEU A 57 -13.13 -11.69 -1.57
C LEU A 57 -14.14 -11.12 -2.59
N PRO A 58 -15.26 -10.54 -2.12
CA PRO A 58 -16.21 -9.88 -2.99
C PRO A 58 -15.55 -8.84 -3.90
N ARG A 59 -15.94 -8.80 -5.18
CA ARG A 59 -15.39 -7.89 -6.20
C ARG A 59 -15.35 -6.41 -5.79
N ARG A 60 -16.27 -5.99 -4.91
CA ARG A 60 -16.26 -4.62 -4.33
C ARG A 60 -14.95 -4.29 -3.62
N TYR A 61 -14.33 -5.24 -2.92
CA TYR A 61 -13.06 -5.05 -2.23
C TYR A 61 -11.88 -5.03 -3.20
N HIS A 62 -11.88 -5.92 -4.21
CA HIS A 62 -10.89 -5.86 -5.29
C HIS A 62 -10.89 -4.49 -5.97
N ARG A 63 -12.07 -3.95 -6.27
CA ARG A 63 -12.22 -2.63 -6.88
C ARG A 63 -11.76 -1.51 -5.95
N ALA A 64 -12.13 -1.55 -4.67
CA ALA A 64 -11.70 -0.56 -3.68
C ALA A 64 -10.17 -0.53 -3.56
N VAL A 65 -9.54 -1.69 -3.37
CA VAL A 65 -8.09 -1.83 -3.28
C VAL A 65 -7.41 -1.37 -4.57
N THR A 66 -7.90 -1.80 -5.74
CA THR A 66 -7.37 -1.38 -7.05
C THR A 66 -7.34 0.15 -7.17
N ARG A 67 -8.45 0.81 -6.81
CA ARG A 67 -8.57 2.28 -6.83
C ARG A 67 -7.62 2.94 -5.84
N THR A 68 -7.53 2.42 -4.62
CA THR A 68 -6.64 2.96 -3.59
C THR A 68 -5.17 2.88 -4.00
N ILE A 69 -4.72 1.73 -4.51
CA ILE A 69 -3.33 1.56 -4.95
C ILE A 69 -3.03 2.48 -6.13
N ALA A 70 -3.90 2.53 -7.14
CA ALA A 70 -3.70 3.35 -8.33
C ALA A 70 -3.70 4.86 -8.01
N ASP A 71 -4.60 5.33 -7.14
CA ASP A 71 -4.64 6.73 -6.72
C ASP A 71 -3.38 7.12 -5.93
N ARG A 72 -2.91 6.26 -5.02
CA ARG A 72 -1.66 6.50 -4.27
C ARG A 72 -0.45 6.55 -5.19
N ALA A 73 -0.32 5.60 -6.11
CA ALA A 73 0.78 5.56 -7.08
C ALA A 73 0.78 6.82 -7.97
N ASN A 74 -0.38 7.24 -8.47
CA ASN A 74 -0.51 8.46 -9.29
C ASN A 74 -0.27 9.74 -8.49
N LYS A 75 -0.68 9.80 -7.22
CA LYS A 75 -0.36 10.95 -6.35
C LYS A 75 1.14 11.04 -6.06
N TRP A 76 1.79 9.91 -5.82
CA TRP A 76 3.24 9.84 -5.63
C TRP A 76 3.99 10.29 -6.89
N ALA A 77 3.66 9.71 -8.05
CA ALA A 77 4.26 10.07 -9.34
C ALA A 77 4.18 11.58 -9.61
N ARG A 78 3.02 12.20 -9.34
CA ARG A 78 2.83 13.64 -9.54
C ARG A 78 3.59 14.51 -8.54
N ARG A 79 3.60 14.14 -7.26
CA ARG A 79 4.15 14.99 -6.18
C ARG A 79 5.65 14.85 -6.03
N GLU A 80 6.16 13.62 -6.08
CA GLU A 80 7.56 13.32 -5.74
C GLU A 80 8.45 13.15 -6.98
N LEU A 81 7.86 12.73 -8.11
CA LEU A 81 8.60 12.50 -9.36
C LEU A 81 8.30 13.56 -10.44
N GLY A 82 7.39 14.50 -10.19
CA GLY A 82 6.97 15.52 -11.15
C GLY A 82 6.29 14.96 -12.42
N ARG A 83 5.85 13.70 -12.40
CA ARG A 83 5.22 13.04 -13.56
C ARG A 83 3.74 13.39 -13.64
N VAL A 84 3.44 14.47 -14.34
CA VAL A 84 2.08 15.00 -14.54
C VAL A 84 1.49 14.67 -15.92
N SER A 85 2.25 14.02 -16.79
CA SER A 85 1.81 13.71 -18.15
C SER A 85 0.60 12.76 -18.15
N PRO A 86 -0.44 13.02 -18.98
CA PRO A 86 -1.56 12.10 -19.15
C PRO A 86 -1.17 10.78 -19.83
N LEU A 87 0.02 10.70 -20.43
CA LEU A 87 0.59 9.47 -20.97
C LEU A 87 1.41 8.69 -19.94
N ASP A 88 1.56 9.21 -18.72
CA ASP A 88 2.28 8.51 -17.67
C ASP A 88 1.53 7.20 -17.31
N PRO A 89 2.25 6.07 -17.18
CA PRO A 89 1.63 4.79 -16.84
C PRO A 89 0.81 4.82 -15.55
N CYS A 90 1.20 5.61 -14.54
CA CYS A 90 0.45 5.72 -13.29
C CYS A 90 -0.83 6.55 -13.45
N PHE A 91 -0.80 7.57 -14.31
CA PHE A 91 -2.00 8.32 -14.67
C PHE A 91 -2.99 7.41 -15.39
N LEU A 92 -2.54 6.67 -16.40
CA LEU A 92 -3.38 5.76 -17.19
C LEU A 92 -3.97 4.65 -16.31
N VAL A 93 -3.17 4.02 -15.46
CA VAL A 93 -3.64 2.98 -14.52
C VAL A 93 -4.66 3.54 -13.54
N ASN A 94 -4.48 4.76 -13.05
CA ASN A 94 -5.46 5.43 -12.18
C ASN A 94 -6.76 5.77 -12.91
N ALA A 95 -6.70 6.21 -14.17
CA ALA A 95 -7.87 6.44 -15.00
C ALA A 95 -8.64 5.12 -15.23
N MET A 96 -7.93 4.06 -15.62
CA MET A 96 -8.52 2.73 -15.81
C MET A 96 -9.17 2.18 -14.54
N ALA A 97 -8.54 2.35 -13.37
CA ALA A 97 -9.07 1.89 -12.08
C ALA A 97 -10.41 2.56 -11.69
N LYS A 98 -10.76 3.70 -12.29
CA LYS A 98 -12.04 4.37 -12.05
C LYS A 98 -13.19 3.77 -12.86
N LEU A 99 -12.90 3.09 -13.98
CA LEU A 99 -13.91 2.48 -14.84
C LEU A 99 -14.75 1.43 -14.09
N PRO A 100 -16.06 1.30 -14.41
CA PRO A 100 -16.91 0.26 -13.86
C PRO A 100 -16.49 -1.12 -14.38
N GLY A 101 -16.48 -2.12 -13.48
CA GLY A 101 -16.19 -3.52 -13.82
C GLY A 101 -14.71 -3.89 -13.89
N LEU A 102 -13.78 -2.92 -14.00
CA LEU A 102 -12.35 -3.22 -14.08
C LEU A 102 -11.75 -3.51 -12.69
N CYS A 103 -11.16 -4.69 -12.53
CA CYS A 103 -10.30 -5.05 -11.41
C CYS A 103 -8.94 -5.46 -11.99
N LEU A 104 -7.86 -4.85 -11.50
CA LEU A 104 -6.52 -5.20 -11.95
C LEU A 104 -6.02 -6.41 -11.16
N SER A 105 -5.15 -7.22 -11.78
CA SER A 105 -4.59 -8.37 -11.09
C SER A 105 -3.76 -7.94 -9.88
N PRO A 106 -3.83 -8.67 -8.76
CA PRO A 106 -3.06 -8.32 -7.57
C PRO A 106 -1.54 -8.26 -7.81
N GLU A 107 -1.02 -9.10 -8.69
CA GLU A 107 0.39 -9.06 -9.11
C GLU A 107 0.76 -7.78 -9.85
N PHE A 108 -0.11 -7.31 -10.74
CA PHE A 108 0.09 -6.05 -11.45
C PHE A 108 0.10 -4.87 -10.47
N LEU A 109 -0.82 -4.87 -9.50
CA LEU A 109 -0.87 -3.88 -8.43
C LEU A 109 0.38 -3.91 -7.54
N GLY A 110 0.88 -5.10 -7.20
CA GLY A 110 2.12 -5.28 -6.46
C GLY A 110 3.33 -4.69 -7.18
N ARG A 111 3.47 -4.92 -8.49
CA ARG A 111 4.55 -4.31 -9.30
C ARG A 111 4.49 -2.78 -9.29
N ARG A 112 3.29 -2.20 -9.29
CA ARG A 112 3.12 -0.74 -9.23
C ARG A 112 3.51 -0.12 -7.90
N CYS A 113 3.61 -0.91 -6.82
CA CYS A 113 4.15 -0.42 -5.56
C CYS A 113 5.65 -0.09 -5.65
N ARG A 114 6.39 -0.59 -6.67
CA ARG A 114 7.80 -0.25 -6.85
C ARG A 114 8.04 1.24 -7.13
N ILE A 115 7.02 1.98 -7.58
CA ILE A 115 7.18 3.43 -7.80
C ILE A 115 7.51 4.20 -6.52
N PHE A 116 7.12 3.68 -5.35
CA PHE A 116 7.47 4.28 -4.07
C PHE A 116 8.95 4.08 -3.70
N LEU A 117 9.66 3.19 -4.41
CA LEU A 117 11.10 2.97 -4.28
C LEU A 117 11.89 3.93 -5.18
N GLU A 118 11.24 4.53 -6.19
CA GLU A 118 11.85 5.57 -7.01
C GLU A 118 12.00 6.85 -6.15
N ASN A 119 13.23 7.36 -6.02
CA ASN A 119 13.63 8.51 -5.19
C ASN A 119 13.62 8.33 -3.67
N ALA A 120 13.38 7.13 -3.12
CA ALA A 120 13.39 6.94 -1.67
C ALA A 120 14.14 5.69 -1.21
N GLN A 121 14.93 5.84 -0.14
CA GLN A 121 15.51 4.71 0.58
C GLN A 121 14.42 4.05 1.43
N VAL A 122 13.72 3.08 0.83
CA VAL A 122 12.86 2.16 1.58
C VAL A 122 13.73 1.01 2.06
N ARG A 123 13.76 0.78 3.38
CA ARG A 123 14.38 -0.43 3.93
C ARG A 123 13.52 -1.62 3.48
N LEU A 124 14.02 -2.40 2.53
CA LEU A 124 13.39 -3.68 2.19
C LEU A 124 13.57 -4.60 3.40
N VAL A 125 12.47 -4.99 4.04
CA VAL A 125 12.50 -6.07 5.02
C VAL A 125 12.91 -7.32 4.24
N GLN A 126 14.12 -7.84 4.50
CA GLN A 126 14.53 -9.15 4.02
C GLN A 126 13.50 -10.16 4.55
N ASP A 127 12.90 -10.95 3.64
CA ASP A 127 12.13 -12.11 4.05
C ASP A 127 13.05 -12.99 4.90
N GLN A 128 12.72 -13.10 6.18
CA GLN A 128 13.29 -14.13 7.04
C GLN A 128 12.70 -15.46 6.60
N SER A 129 13.21 -16.00 5.49
CA SER A 129 13.13 -17.43 5.23
C SER A 129 13.91 -18.13 6.35
N PRO A 130 13.33 -19.11 7.06
CA PRO A 130 14.07 -19.85 8.07
C PRO A 130 15.26 -20.53 7.38
N SER A 131 16.45 -20.35 7.97
CA SER A 131 17.66 -21.03 7.54
C SER A 131 17.43 -22.55 7.58
N PRO A 132 17.74 -23.30 6.52
CA PRO A 132 17.73 -24.75 6.61
C PRO A 132 18.89 -25.15 7.54
N GLY A 133 18.53 -25.71 8.69
CA GLY A 133 19.46 -26.41 9.58
C GLY A 133 19.83 -27.79 9.04
#